data_AF-H0TDT7-F1
#
_entry.id   AF-H0TDT7-F1
#
_cell.length_a   1.000
_cell.length_b   1.000
_cell.length_c   1.000
_cell.angle_alpha   90.00
_cell.angle_beta   90.00
_cell.angle_gamma   90.00
#
_symmetry.space_group_name_H-M   'P 1'
#
loop_
_entity.id
_entity.type
_entity.pdbx_description
1 polymer ?
#
loop_
_entity_poly.entity_id
_entity_poly.type
_entity_poly.pdbx_seq_one_letter_code
_entity_poly.pdbx_strand_id
1 'polypeptide(L)'
;MHPLRLLLPALTALVLVSAAKADTIPTAADPCKIASTDSVGSAGWSAHLSRRAAIFMIQHLREFCRLASDDDPRGTPDALQTTRRALLGTLHAQVLAPLYRAHPDLAAAQATGPRQTAFTATRRDISRRTATRLVDELQQLQKQFGDLAPAEHHDETEAQAIARAERLSSTTAELSFAELIAFTAYPDLFKRAFRNVPVQPRTAERDASFRQMAPPRGTVRLSDAAYRRIKSFMRQLRRDWPDVDDVATISWSKDLKRKGPDDSGWIDEGAGWTLGAWHRSEVPPDVIDKVRGLDIVFNADDPSTLKGKTFDIEGNQLVLRN
;
A
#
# COMPACT_ATOMS: atom_id res chain seq x y z
N MET A 1 0.58 10.73 19.48
CA MET A 1 0.07 9.89 18.37
C MET A 1 1.22 9.74 17.39
N HIS A 2 1.76 8.54 17.23
CA HIS A 2 2.86 8.33 16.30
C HIS A 2 2.30 8.24 14.88
N PRO A 3 2.99 8.78 13.87
CA PRO A 3 2.61 8.55 12.49
C PRO A 3 2.73 7.05 12.29
N LEU A 4 1.59 6.36 12.23
CA LEU A 4 1.53 5.07 11.59
C LEU A 4 2.21 5.29 10.24
N ARG A 5 3.39 4.71 10.05
CA ARG A 5 3.67 4.13 8.75
C ARG A 5 2.46 3.24 8.53
N LEU A 6 1.53 3.72 7.69
CA LEU A 6 0.89 2.88 6.72
C LEU A 6 2.05 2.12 6.08
N LEU A 7 2.41 1.01 6.72
CA LEU A 7 2.96 -0.13 6.00
C LEU A 7 1.94 -0.27 4.89
N LEU A 8 2.29 0.23 3.69
CA LEU A 8 1.72 -0.27 2.45
C LEU A 8 1.58 -1.75 2.74
N PRO A 9 0.34 -2.27 2.86
CA PRO A 9 0.13 -3.57 3.45
C PRO A 9 1.08 -4.48 2.70
N ALA A 10 2.01 -5.10 3.43
CA ALA A 10 2.80 -6.19 2.89
C ALA A 10 1.74 -7.11 2.29
N LEU A 11 1.67 -7.04 0.95
CA LEU A 11 0.50 -7.38 0.18
C LEU A 11 0.38 -8.88 0.28
N THR A 12 -0.31 -9.31 1.34
CA THR A 12 -0.96 -10.59 1.36
C THR A 12 -2.04 -10.41 0.32
N ALA A 13 -1.70 -10.72 -0.94
CA ALA A 13 -2.67 -11.02 -1.97
C ALA A 13 -3.43 -12.28 -1.51
N LEU A 14 -4.34 -12.09 -0.55
CA LEU A 14 -5.42 -13.04 -0.33
C LEU A 14 -6.50 -12.64 -1.34
N VAL A 15 -6.41 -13.23 -2.53
CA VAL A 15 -7.48 -13.18 -3.51
C VAL A 15 -8.65 -13.97 -2.91
N LEU A 16 -9.62 -13.26 -2.34
CA LEU A 16 -10.96 -13.77 -2.13
C LEU A 16 -11.86 -13.13 -3.18
N VAL A 17 -12.26 -13.94 -4.16
CA VAL A 17 -13.20 -13.57 -5.21
C VAL A 17 -14.56 -13.35 -4.56
N SER A 18 -15.05 -12.12 -4.58
CA SER A 18 -16.46 -11.81 -4.38
C SER A 18 -16.91 -10.88 -5.49
N ALA A 19 -18.03 -11.23 -6.13
CA ALA A 19 -18.62 -10.45 -7.19
C ALA A 19 -19.31 -9.22 -6.58
N ALA A 20 -18.74 -8.03 -6.81
CA ALA A 20 -19.39 -6.77 -6.49
C ALA A 20 -19.88 -6.06 -7.76
N LYS A 21 -21.00 -5.36 -7.61
CA LYS A 21 -21.77 -4.67 -8.64
C LYS A 21 -20.97 -3.51 -9.23
N ALA A 22 -21.07 -3.33 -10.55
CA ALA A 22 -20.42 -2.23 -11.25
C ALA A 22 -21.13 -0.90 -10.97
N ASP A 23 -20.44 0.04 -10.34
CA ASP A 23 -20.87 1.44 -10.28
C ASP A 23 -20.35 2.22 -11.48
N THR A 24 -21.22 3.07 -12.03
CA THR A 24 -20.94 3.91 -13.20
C THR A 24 -20.24 5.21 -12.77
N ILE A 25 -19.02 5.43 -13.26
CA ILE A 25 -18.23 6.66 -13.00
C ILE A 25 -18.76 7.81 -13.89
N PRO A 26 -18.97 9.03 -13.36
CA PRO A 26 -19.46 10.17 -14.14
C PRO A 26 -18.45 10.68 -15.19
N THR A 27 -19.00 11.20 -16.29
CA THR A 27 -18.37 11.53 -17.60
C THR A 27 -17.53 12.82 -17.64
N ALA A 28 -16.71 13.09 -16.62
CA ALA A 28 -15.84 14.27 -16.64
C ALA A 28 -14.71 14.14 -17.69
N ALA A 29 -14.20 15.28 -18.16
CA ALA A 29 -12.94 15.34 -18.91
C ALA A 29 -11.84 14.57 -18.16
N ASP A 30 -10.89 13.95 -18.89
CA ASP A 30 -9.82 13.13 -18.29
C ASP A 30 -9.19 13.86 -17.09
N PRO A 31 -9.35 13.37 -15.85
CA PRO A 31 -8.95 14.09 -14.64
C PRO A 31 -7.44 14.30 -14.56
N CYS A 32 -6.67 13.59 -15.38
CA CYS A 32 -5.23 13.74 -15.50
C CYS A 32 -4.80 14.76 -16.57
N LYS A 33 -5.72 15.26 -17.41
CA LYS A 33 -5.41 16.29 -18.41
C LYS A 33 -5.43 17.67 -17.75
N ILE A 34 -4.25 18.10 -17.32
CA ILE A 34 -4.03 19.49 -16.91
C ILE A 34 -3.80 20.33 -18.18
N ALA A 35 -4.42 21.51 -18.25
CA ALA A 35 -4.14 22.48 -19.30
C ALA A 35 -2.63 22.79 -19.31
N SER A 36 -1.95 22.41 -20.40
CA SER A 36 -0.50 22.42 -20.60
C SER A 36 0.27 23.46 -19.78
N THR A 37 1.16 22.98 -18.91
CA THR A 37 2.47 23.59 -18.75
C THR A 37 3.46 22.76 -19.55
N ASP A 38 4.42 23.45 -20.19
CA ASP A 38 5.31 22.91 -21.21
C ASP A 38 5.77 21.48 -20.93
N SER A 39 5.51 20.59 -21.89
CA SER A 39 5.87 19.20 -21.82
C SER A 39 7.38 19.06 -21.59
N VAL A 40 7.77 18.77 -20.35
CA VAL A 40 9.11 18.27 -20.05
C VAL A 40 9.28 17.02 -20.91
N GLY A 41 10.20 17.08 -21.87
CA GLY A 41 10.35 16.11 -22.95
C GLY A 41 10.40 14.67 -22.43
N SER A 42 9.26 13.98 -22.51
CA SER A 42 9.18 12.55 -22.28
C SER A 42 9.71 11.88 -23.54
N ALA A 43 10.95 11.36 -23.47
CA ALA A 43 11.49 10.45 -24.48
C ALA A 43 10.48 9.30 -24.65
N GLY A 44 9.71 9.37 -25.73
CA GLY A 44 8.47 8.61 -25.88
C GLY A 44 8.74 7.11 -25.93
N TRP A 45 8.58 6.43 -24.79
CA TRP A 45 8.58 4.98 -24.78
C TRP A 45 7.23 4.46 -25.31
N SER A 46 7.29 3.32 -26.00
CA SER A 46 6.12 2.62 -26.49
C SER A 46 5.71 1.57 -25.46
N ALA A 47 4.44 1.62 -25.05
CA ALA A 47 3.92 0.67 -24.10
C ALA A 47 3.51 -0.62 -24.82
N HIS A 48 4.09 -1.75 -24.42
CA HIS A 48 3.73 -3.07 -24.91
C HIS A 48 2.93 -3.80 -23.83
N LEU A 49 1.61 -3.61 -23.88
CA LEU A 49 0.66 -4.28 -23.00
C LEU A 49 -0.60 -4.70 -23.76
N SER A 50 -1.33 -5.66 -23.21
CA SER A 50 -2.63 -6.06 -23.73
C SER A 50 -3.65 -4.96 -23.44
N ARG A 51 -4.65 -4.84 -24.31
CA ARG A 51 -5.74 -3.88 -24.12
C ARG A 51 -6.43 -4.04 -22.76
N ARG A 52 -6.57 -5.29 -22.28
CA ARG A 52 -7.19 -5.60 -20.99
C ARG A 52 -6.36 -5.04 -19.84
N ALA A 53 -5.03 -5.23 -19.86
CA ALA A 53 -4.12 -4.63 -18.88
C ALA A 53 -4.17 -3.09 -18.92
N ALA A 54 -4.26 -2.50 -20.13
CA ALA A 54 -4.32 -1.06 -20.30
C ALA A 54 -5.58 -0.44 -19.68
N ILE A 55 -6.74 -1.07 -19.87
CA ILE A 55 -8.00 -0.64 -19.25
C ILE A 55 -7.86 -0.61 -17.72
N PHE A 56 -7.38 -1.71 -17.14
CA PHE A 56 -7.20 -1.82 -15.69
C PHE A 56 -6.28 -0.71 -15.16
N MET A 57 -5.10 -0.50 -15.78
CA MET A 57 -4.19 0.56 -15.38
C MET A 57 -4.80 1.95 -15.52
N ILE A 58 -5.40 2.27 -16.67
CA ILE A 58 -5.98 3.60 -16.93
C ILE A 58 -7.11 3.91 -15.94
N GLN A 59 -7.95 2.93 -15.57
CA GLN A 59 -9.00 3.11 -14.57
C GLN A 59 -8.42 3.57 -13.22
N HIS A 60 -7.40 2.87 -12.72
CA HIS A 60 -6.74 3.22 -11.46
C HIS A 60 -5.98 4.55 -11.53
N LEU A 61 -5.27 4.83 -12.61
CA LEU A 61 -4.53 6.08 -12.77
C LEU A 61 -5.46 7.31 -12.87
N ARG A 62 -6.62 7.16 -13.51
CA ARG A 62 -7.64 8.24 -13.53
C ARG A 62 -8.26 8.47 -12.16
N GLU A 63 -8.53 7.40 -11.42
CA GLU A 63 -9.04 7.53 -10.05
C GLU A 63 -8.02 8.19 -9.12
N PHE A 64 -6.73 7.86 -9.26
CA PHE A 64 -5.64 8.59 -8.61
C PHE A 64 -5.73 10.10 -8.92
N CYS A 65 -5.82 10.48 -10.21
CA CYS A 65 -5.88 11.89 -10.58
C CYS A 65 -7.11 12.59 -10.01
N ARG A 66 -8.26 11.92 -9.99
CA ARG A 66 -9.50 12.45 -9.40
C ARG A 66 -9.30 12.70 -7.90
N LEU A 67 -8.85 11.69 -7.16
CA LEU A 67 -8.63 11.78 -5.70
C LEU A 67 -7.56 12.82 -5.33
N ALA A 68 -6.50 12.94 -6.14
CA ALA A 68 -5.46 13.93 -5.97
C ALA A 68 -5.95 15.35 -6.28
N SER A 69 -6.87 15.52 -7.23
CA SER A 69 -7.36 16.84 -7.65
C SER A 69 -8.47 17.40 -6.75
N ASP A 70 -9.29 16.54 -6.14
CA ASP A 70 -10.48 16.90 -5.34
C ASP A 70 -10.17 17.58 -3.97
N ASP A 71 -8.99 18.17 -3.74
CA ASP A 71 -8.75 18.90 -2.47
C ASP A 71 -9.48 20.24 -2.46
N ASP A 72 -10.00 20.60 -1.28
CA ASP A 72 -10.68 21.87 -1.07
C ASP A 72 -9.72 23.03 -1.41
N PRO A 73 -9.99 23.78 -2.50
CA PRO A 73 -9.09 24.84 -2.95
C PRO A 73 -9.01 26.00 -1.95
N ARG A 74 -9.90 26.05 -0.95
CA ARG A 74 -9.97 27.16 0.02
C ARG A 74 -8.91 27.11 1.12
N GLY A 75 -8.19 25.99 1.28
CA GLY A 75 -7.20 25.81 2.35
C GLY A 75 -5.83 25.31 1.91
N THR A 76 -5.65 24.94 0.63
CA THR A 76 -4.37 24.41 0.14
C THR A 76 -3.49 25.55 -0.39
N PRO A 77 -2.28 25.77 0.16
CA PRO A 77 -1.34 26.77 -0.35
C PRO A 77 -1.11 26.65 -1.86
N ASP A 78 -1.07 27.78 -2.57
CA ASP A 78 -0.88 27.82 -4.04
C ASP A 78 0.35 27.06 -4.53
N ALA A 79 1.42 27.05 -3.73
CA ALA A 79 2.64 26.29 -4.00
C ALA A 79 2.38 24.78 -4.01
N LEU A 80 1.62 24.24 -3.05
CA LEU A 80 1.27 22.82 -3.00
C LEU A 80 0.34 22.44 -4.15
N GLN A 81 -0.61 23.31 -4.52
CA GLN A 81 -1.46 23.09 -5.69
C GLN A 81 -0.63 23.05 -6.98
N THR A 82 0.36 23.93 -7.11
CA THR A 82 1.25 23.99 -8.28
C THR A 82 2.09 22.72 -8.39
N THR A 83 2.72 22.28 -7.30
CA THR A 83 3.52 21.05 -7.30
C THR A 83 2.66 19.83 -7.59
N ARG A 84 1.43 19.79 -7.08
CA ARG A 84 0.49 18.70 -7.39
C ARG A 84 0.10 18.68 -8.87
N ARG A 85 -0.20 19.84 -9.46
CA ARG A 85 -0.47 19.94 -10.91
C ARG A 85 0.74 19.45 -11.71
N ALA A 86 1.96 19.80 -11.30
CA ALA A 86 3.17 19.30 -11.94
C ALA A 86 3.29 17.77 -11.84
N LEU A 87 2.95 17.17 -10.70
CA LEU A 87 2.96 15.72 -10.50
C LEU A 87 1.95 15.01 -11.39
N LEU A 88 0.72 15.53 -11.48
CA LEU A 88 -0.32 15.01 -12.36
C LEU A 88 0.06 15.15 -13.85
N GLY A 89 0.69 16.26 -14.23
CA GLY A 89 1.26 16.44 -15.58
C GLY A 89 2.36 15.43 -15.87
N THR A 90 3.21 15.13 -14.88
CA THR A 90 4.25 14.11 -14.96
C THR A 90 3.66 12.71 -15.15
N LEU A 91 2.67 12.33 -14.34
CA LEU A 91 1.94 11.07 -14.50
C LEU A 91 1.32 10.95 -15.90
N HIS A 92 0.69 12.01 -16.39
CA HIS A 92 0.11 12.00 -17.72
C HIS A 92 1.18 11.81 -18.81
N ALA A 93 2.27 12.58 -18.77
CA ALA A 93 3.32 12.55 -19.80
C ALA A 93 4.15 11.25 -19.79
N GLN A 94 4.44 10.70 -18.61
CA GLN A 94 5.33 9.55 -18.45
C GLN A 94 4.60 8.21 -18.48
N VAL A 95 3.32 8.16 -18.09
CA VAL A 95 2.57 6.92 -17.96
C VAL A 95 1.35 6.89 -18.89
N LEU A 96 0.40 7.81 -18.75
CA LEU A 96 -0.86 7.74 -19.49
C LEU A 96 -0.69 7.97 -21.00
N ALA A 97 0.11 8.96 -21.41
CA ALA A 97 0.32 9.25 -22.83
C ALA A 97 0.95 8.06 -23.60
N PRO A 98 1.97 7.35 -23.07
CA PRO A 98 2.41 6.06 -23.64
C PRO A 98 1.30 5.01 -23.74
N LEU A 99 0.46 4.85 -22.71
CA LEU A 99 -0.65 3.89 -22.72
C LEU A 99 -1.71 4.25 -23.78
N TYR A 100 -2.06 5.53 -23.89
CA TYR A 100 -2.99 6.03 -24.90
C TYR A 100 -2.44 5.93 -26.32
N ARG A 101 -1.12 6.11 -26.53
CA ARG A 101 -0.52 5.86 -27.86
C ARG A 101 -0.56 4.38 -28.25
N ALA A 102 -0.38 3.48 -27.28
CA ALA A 102 -0.50 2.03 -27.52
C ALA A 102 -1.95 1.58 -27.74
N HIS A 103 -2.91 2.26 -27.10
CA HIS A 103 -4.35 1.98 -27.19
C HIS A 103 -5.17 3.27 -27.40
N PRO A 104 -5.18 3.83 -28.61
CA PRO A 104 -5.82 5.13 -28.89
C PRO A 104 -7.32 5.16 -28.61
N ASP A 105 -8.00 4.02 -28.74
CA ASP A 105 -9.42 3.88 -28.45
C ASP A 105 -9.75 4.16 -26.97
N LEU A 106 -8.80 3.87 -26.05
CA LEU A 106 -9.00 4.10 -24.61
C LEU A 106 -8.89 5.57 -24.20
N ALA A 107 -8.19 6.38 -24.99
CA ALA A 107 -8.13 7.83 -24.80
C ALA A 107 -9.50 8.48 -25.10
N ALA A 108 -10.19 7.97 -26.12
CA ALA A 108 -11.50 8.45 -26.55
C ALA A 108 -12.65 7.87 -25.72
N ALA A 109 -12.55 6.61 -25.29
CA ALA A 109 -13.67 5.87 -24.70
C ALA A 109 -14.05 6.26 -23.26
N GLN A 110 -13.46 7.31 -22.67
CA GLN A 110 -13.64 7.68 -21.25
C GLN A 110 -13.58 6.49 -20.26
N ALA A 111 -12.97 5.36 -20.65
CA ALA A 111 -13.01 4.09 -19.90
C ALA A 111 -14.34 3.87 -19.13
N THR A 112 -15.47 4.17 -19.77
CA THR A 112 -16.81 3.99 -19.21
C THR A 112 -17.17 2.52 -19.30
N GLY A 113 -16.60 1.74 -18.39
CA GLY A 113 -16.86 0.33 -18.25
C GLY A 113 -16.79 -0.08 -16.79
N PRO A 114 -17.42 -1.21 -16.44
CA PRO A 114 -17.26 -1.78 -15.10
C PRO A 114 -15.77 -1.88 -14.76
N ARG A 115 -15.42 -1.50 -13.52
CA ARG A 115 -14.05 -1.69 -13.01
C ARG A 115 -13.72 -3.18 -13.13
N GLN A 116 -12.61 -3.51 -13.79
CA GLN A 116 -12.29 -4.91 -14.04
C GLN A 116 -11.93 -5.61 -12.74
N THR A 117 -12.78 -6.56 -12.33
CA THR A 117 -12.58 -7.29 -11.08
C THR A 117 -11.44 -8.29 -11.20
N ALA A 118 -10.46 -8.17 -10.29
CA ALA A 118 -9.31 -9.08 -10.17
C ALA A 118 -8.56 -9.41 -11.49
N PHE A 119 -7.71 -8.50 -11.98
CA PHE A 119 -6.83 -8.78 -13.10
C PHE A 119 -5.55 -9.51 -12.66
N THR A 120 -5.43 -10.80 -13.00
CA THR A 120 -4.14 -11.52 -12.89
C THR A 120 -3.38 -11.40 -14.21
N ALA A 121 -2.35 -10.56 -14.23
CA ALA A 121 -1.52 -10.37 -15.43
C ALA A 121 -0.59 -11.56 -15.65
N THR A 122 -0.32 -11.84 -16.91
CA THR A 122 0.75 -12.75 -17.31
C THR A 122 1.80 -12.04 -18.15
N ARG A 123 2.90 -12.72 -18.46
CA ARG A 123 3.94 -12.20 -19.38
C ARG A 123 3.42 -11.91 -20.80
N ARG A 124 2.24 -12.44 -21.17
CA ARG A 124 1.58 -12.12 -22.46
C ARG A 124 0.84 -10.79 -22.41
N ASP A 125 0.46 -10.35 -21.22
CA ASP A 125 -0.29 -9.10 -21.02
C ASP A 125 0.60 -7.88 -20.95
N ILE A 126 1.88 -8.03 -20.59
CA ILE A 126 2.80 -6.92 -20.45
C ILE A 126 4.24 -7.36 -20.69
N SER A 127 4.96 -6.63 -21.54
CA SER A 127 6.38 -6.89 -21.76
C SER A 127 7.19 -6.55 -20.51
N ARG A 128 8.29 -7.26 -20.26
CA ARG A 128 9.14 -7.00 -19.08
C ARG A 128 9.70 -5.58 -19.06
N ARG A 129 10.05 -5.03 -20.23
CA ARG A 129 10.53 -3.64 -20.38
C ARG A 129 9.47 -2.63 -19.96
N THR A 130 8.23 -2.82 -20.42
CA THR A 130 7.08 -1.99 -20.04
C THR A 130 6.78 -2.12 -18.55
N ALA A 131 6.73 -3.34 -18.01
CA ALA A 131 6.50 -3.58 -16.58
C ALA A 131 7.57 -2.90 -15.70
N THR A 132 8.85 -3.05 -16.06
CA THR A 132 9.97 -2.43 -15.34
C THR A 132 9.83 -0.92 -15.32
N ARG A 133 9.58 -0.30 -16.48
CA ARG A 133 9.43 1.15 -16.58
C ARG A 133 8.24 1.65 -15.79
N LEU A 134 7.10 0.97 -15.88
CA LEU A 134 5.89 1.35 -15.15
C LEU A 134 6.11 1.32 -13.64
N VAL A 135 6.75 0.27 -13.11
CA VAL A 135 7.09 0.21 -11.68
C VAL A 135 8.00 1.39 -11.30
N ASP A 136 9.06 1.65 -12.06
CA ASP A 136 10.00 2.72 -11.69
C ASP A 136 9.34 4.11 -11.70
N GLU A 137 8.50 4.41 -12.71
CA GLU A 137 7.79 5.70 -12.82
C GLU A 137 6.70 5.83 -11.74
N LEU A 138 5.91 4.78 -11.50
CA LEU A 138 4.82 4.81 -10.51
C LEU A 138 5.37 4.88 -9.09
N GLN A 139 6.46 4.19 -8.76
CA GLN A 139 7.12 4.32 -7.46
C GLN A 139 7.72 5.71 -7.26
N GLN A 140 8.30 6.31 -8.31
CA GLN A 140 8.78 7.68 -8.24
C GLN A 140 7.63 8.66 -7.97
N LEU A 141 6.49 8.49 -8.65
CA LEU A 141 5.29 9.30 -8.42
C LEU A 141 4.69 9.08 -7.03
N GLN A 142 4.63 7.84 -6.53
CA GLN A 142 4.21 7.52 -5.17
C GLN A 142 5.09 8.24 -4.14
N LYS A 143 6.42 8.20 -4.32
CA LYS A 143 7.37 8.90 -3.44
C LYS A 143 7.14 10.41 -3.48
N GLN A 144 7.10 11.01 -4.68
CA GLN A 144 6.86 12.44 -4.85
C GLN A 144 5.53 12.87 -4.24
N PHE A 145 4.47 12.07 -4.39
CA PHE A 145 3.17 12.36 -3.82
C PHE A 145 3.16 12.24 -2.29
N GLY A 146 3.85 11.23 -1.73
CA GLY A 146 4.06 11.09 -0.30
C GLY A 146 4.82 12.27 0.31
N ASP A 147 5.83 12.78 -0.40
CA ASP A 147 6.60 13.97 0.00
C ASP A 147 5.75 15.27 -0.05
N LEU A 148 4.59 15.26 -0.73
CA LEU A 148 3.62 16.37 -0.73
C LEU A 148 2.64 16.32 0.43
N ALA A 149 2.62 15.24 1.23
CA ALA A 149 1.78 15.18 2.41
C ALA A 149 2.19 16.34 3.33
N PRO A 150 1.27 17.30 3.62
CA PRO A 150 1.63 18.47 4.41
C PRO A 150 2.09 18.02 5.81
N ALA A 151 3.07 18.74 6.36
CA ALA A 151 3.46 18.59 7.75
C ALA A 151 2.22 18.76 8.66
N GLU A 152 2.19 18.05 9.78
CA GLU A 152 1.10 18.17 10.77
C GLU A 152 0.82 19.65 11.07
N HIS A 153 -0.41 20.09 10.83
CA HIS A 153 -0.84 21.43 11.23
C HIS A 153 -1.15 21.40 12.72
N HIS A 154 -0.50 22.27 13.49
CA HIS A 154 -0.67 22.34 14.94
C HIS A 154 -2.13 22.58 15.39
N ASP A 155 -2.98 23.10 14.50
CA ASP A 155 -4.39 23.42 14.77
C ASP A 155 -5.38 22.43 14.17
N GLU A 156 -4.91 21.30 13.62
CA GLU A 156 -5.78 20.29 13.01
C GLU A 156 -6.45 19.41 14.07
N THR A 157 -7.75 19.18 13.91
CA THR A 157 -8.48 18.22 14.75
C THR A 157 -8.09 16.78 14.39
N GLU A 158 -8.18 15.86 15.33
CA GLU A 158 -7.92 14.42 15.10
C GLU A 158 -8.75 13.86 13.92
N ALA A 159 -10.02 14.27 13.81
CA ALA A 159 -10.90 13.85 12.72
C ALA A 159 -10.41 14.34 11.34
N GLN A 160 -9.88 15.56 11.27
CA GLN A 160 -9.30 16.10 10.03
C GLN A 160 -8.00 15.38 9.67
N ALA A 161 -7.15 15.11 10.65
CA ALA A 161 -5.90 14.36 10.45
C ALA A 161 -6.17 12.94 9.94
N ILE A 162 -7.16 12.25 10.50
CA ILE A 162 -7.62 10.92 10.06
C ILE A 162 -8.14 10.99 8.62
N ALA A 163 -9.07 11.92 8.33
CA ALA A 163 -9.63 12.07 6.98
C ALA A 163 -8.54 12.36 5.93
N ARG A 164 -7.54 13.19 6.27
CA ARG A 164 -6.39 13.45 5.40
C ARG A 164 -5.54 12.21 5.19
N ALA A 165 -5.23 11.46 6.25
CA ALA A 165 -4.44 10.23 6.16
C ALA A 165 -5.14 9.16 5.32
N GLU A 166 -6.46 8.98 5.50
CA GLU A 166 -7.27 8.06 4.70
C GLU A 166 -7.32 8.47 3.24
N ARG A 167 -7.40 9.77 2.96
CA ARG A 167 -7.35 10.28 1.59
C ARG A 167 -5.99 10.02 0.94
N LEU A 168 -4.89 10.36 1.62
CA LEU A 168 -3.53 10.08 1.14
C LEU A 168 -3.33 8.58 0.86
N SER A 169 -3.80 7.74 1.77
CA SER A 169 -3.77 6.27 1.64
C SER A 169 -4.61 5.80 0.44
N SER A 170 -5.82 6.31 0.30
CA SER A 170 -6.74 5.98 -0.81
C SER A 170 -6.15 6.35 -2.16
N THR A 171 -5.57 7.55 -2.26
CA THR A 171 -4.91 8.04 -3.48
C THR A 171 -3.69 7.18 -3.80
N THR A 172 -2.80 6.94 -2.84
CA THR A 172 -1.59 6.12 -3.05
C THR A 172 -1.93 4.68 -3.44
N ALA A 173 -2.98 4.10 -2.86
CA ALA A 173 -3.46 2.76 -3.19
C ALA A 173 -3.80 2.61 -4.68
N GLU A 174 -4.35 3.65 -5.33
CA GLU A 174 -4.66 3.60 -6.77
C GLU A 174 -3.39 3.46 -7.62
N LEU A 175 -2.28 4.11 -7.25
CA LEU A 175 -1.00 3.87 -7.93
C LEU A 175 -0.52 2.44 -7.70
N SER A 176 -0.64 1.93 -6.47
CA SER A 176 -0.26 0.55 -6.14
C SER A 176 -1.10 -0.49 -6.88
N PHE A 177 -2.39 -0.22 -7.10
CA PHE A 177 -3.23 -1.08 -7.92
C PHE A 177 -2.81 -1.03 -9.39
N ALA A 178 -2.44 0.13 -9.94
CA ALA A 178 -1.91 0.20 -11.31
C ALA A 178 -0.61 -0.62 -11.48
N GLU A 179 0.24 -0.70 -10.45
CA GLU A 179 1.45 -1.53 -10.44
C GLU A 179 1.18 -3.04 -10.38
N LEU A 180 -0.01 -3.45 -9.93
CA LEU A 180 -0.38 -4.86 -9.76
C LEU A 180 -0.22 -5.65 -11.05
N ILE A 181 -0.43 -5.02 -12.21
CA ILE A 181 -0.20 -5.62 -13.53
C ILE A 181 1.25 -6.07 -13.70
N ALA A 182 2.21 -5.21 -13.32
CA ALA A 182 3.62 -5.51 -13.43
C ALA A 182 4.04 -6.59 -12.44
N PHE A 183 3.55 -6.51 -11.20
CA PHE A 183 3.91 -7.44 -10.13
C PHE A 183 3.32 -8.83 -10.32
N THR A 184 2.11 -8.95 -10.85
CA THR A 184 1.51 -10.26 -11.15
C THR A 184 2.21 -10.94 -12.33
N ALA A 185 2.57 -10.19 -13.39
CA ALA A 185 3.30 -10.74 -14.52
C ALA A 185 4.78 -11.06 -14.22
N TYR A 186 5.41 -10.26 -13.35
CA TYR A 186 6.82 -10.36 -12.95
C TYR A 186 6.99 -10.15 -11.44
N PRO A 187 6.77 -11.20 -10.62
CA PRO A 187 6.88 -11.10 -9.16
C PRO A 187 8.26 -10.65 -8.64
N ASP A 188 9.32 -10.80 -9.44
CA ASP A 188 10.65 -10.26 -9.13
C ASP A 188 10.69 -8.73 -9.09
N LEU A 189 9.84 -8.05 -9.86
CA LEU A 189 9.74 -6.58 -9.80
C LEU A 189 9.15 -6.10 -8.48
N PHE A 190 8.18 -6.85 -7.91
CA PHE A 190 7.67 -6.58 -6.57
C PHE A 190 8.79 -6.70 -5.52
N LYS A 191 9.59 -7.76 -5.61
CA LYS A 191 10.73 -7.96 -4.71
C LYS A 191 11.72 -6.80 -4.79
N ARG A 192 12.02 -6.31 -6.00
CA ARG A 192 12.91 -5.16 -6.22
C ARG A 192 12.33 -3.87 -5.64
N ALA A 193 11.05 -3.61 -5.89
CA ALA A 193 10.31 -2.46 -5.39
C ALA A 193 10.38 -2.35 -3.85
N PHE A 194 10.20 -3.47 -3.15
CA PHE A 194 10.19 -3.52 -1.69
C PHE A 194 11.58 -3.51 -1.05
N ARG A 195 12.64 -3.97 -1.75
CA ARG A 195 14.03 -3.86 -1.24
C ARG A 195 14.48 -2.42 -0.99
N ASN A 196 13.82 -1.45 -1.63
CA ASN A 196 14.17 -0.03 -1.52
C ASN A 196 13.41 0.70 -0.40
N VAL A 197 12.59 0.01 0.40
CA VAL A 197 11.93 0.64 1.56
C VAL A 197 13.00 0.94 2.62
N PRO A 198 13.27 2.22 2.95
CA PRO A 198 14.30 2.54 3.92
C PRO A 198 13.92 2.01 5.30
N VAL A 199 14.83 1.22 5.87
CA VAL A 199 14.85 0.86 7.29
C VAL A 199 14.89 2.15 8.08
N GLN A 200 13.95 2.36 9.00
CA GLN A 200 14.00 3.55 9.83
C GLN A 200 15.02 3.37 10.96
N PRO A 201 15.91 4.35 11.17
CA PRO A 201 16.85 4.28 12.27
C PRO A 201 16.09 4.21 13.60
N ARG A 202 16.65 3.44 14.54
CA ARG A 202 16.19 3.46 15.93
C ARG A 202 16.49 4.82 16.54
N THR A 203 15.51 5.33 17.28
CA THR A 203 15.65 6.51 18.14
C THR A 203 15.19 6.14 19.54
N ALA A 204 15.62 6.90 20.56
CA ALA A 204 15.23 6.62 21.94
C ALA A 204 13.70 6.67 22.13
N GLU A 205 13.04 7.59 21.43
CA GLU A 205 11.60 7.81 21.48
C GLU A 205 10.84 6.61 20.89
N ARG A 206 11.28 6.12 19.71
CA ARG A 206 10.68 4.95 19.07
C ARG A 206 10.90 3.69 19.89
N ASP A 207 12.10 3.52 20.43
CA ASP A 207 12.41 2.40 21.31
C ASP A 207 11.54 2.41 22.58
N ALA A 208 11.34 3.58 23.19
CA ALA A 208 10.45 3.73 24.34
C ALA A 208 8.99 3.38 24.00
N SER A 209 8.51 3.81 22.83
CA SER A 209 7.18 3.46 22.33
C SER A 209 7.01 1.94 22.13
N PHE A 210 7.99 1.26 21.52
CA PHE A 210 7.98 -0.20 21.41
C PHE A 210 7.88 -0.89 22.76
N ARG A 211 8.67 -0.44 23.75
CA ARG A 211 8.63 -1.01 25.11
C ARG A 211 7.30 -0.79 25.81
N GLN A 212 6.65 0.36 25.57
CA GLN A 212 5.35 0.66 26.15
C GLN A 212 4.23 -0.26 25.62
N MET A 213 4.33 -0.70 24.36
CA MET A 213 3.33 -1.56 23.72
C MET A 213 3.63 -3.06 23.85
N ALA A 214 4.86 -3.42 24.25
CA ALA A 214 5.29 -4.81 24.34
C ALA A 214 4.98 -5.42 25.72
N PRO A 215 4.40 -6.63 25.80
CA PRO A 215 4.26 -7.34 27.06
C PRO A 215 5.62 -7.84 27.55
N PRO A 216 5.75 -8.20 28.84
CA PRO A 216 6.97 -8.84 29.34
C PRO A 216 7.25 -10.13 28.56
N ARG A 217 8.52 -10.35 28.21
CA ARG A 217 8.95 -11.53 27.46
C ARG A 217 8.58 -12.83 28.17
N GLY A 218 8.25 -13.86 27.39
CA GLY A 218 7.85 -15.18 27.85
C GLY A 218 6.42 -15.24 28.42
N THR A 219 5.67 -14.14 28.44
CA THR A 219 4.30 -14.13 28.97
C THR A 219 3.23 -14.49 27.93
N VAL A 220 3.56 -14.42 26.64
CA VAL A 220 2.63 -14.72 25.54
C VAL A 220 3.01 -16.06 24.90
N ARG A 221 1.99 -16.89 24.65
CA ARG A 221 2.15 -18.20 24.02
C ARG A 221 1.56 -18.21 22.62
N LEU A 222 2.01 -19.16 21.80
CA LEU A 222 1.41 -19.46 20.51
C LEU A 222 0.86 -20.89 20.55
N SER A 223 -0.37 -21.08 20.08
CA SER A 223 -0.90 -22.40 19.76
C SER A 223 -0.07 -23.04 18.65
N ASP A 224 -0.23 -24.36 18.46
CA ASP A 224 0.42 -25.04 17.33
C ASP A 224 -0.05 -24.50 15.97
N ALA A 225 -1.31 -24.10 15.84
CA ALA A 225 -1.85 -23.54 14.61
C ALA A 225 -1.24 -22.16 14.31
N ALA A 226 -1.20 -21.27 15.31
CA ALA A 226 -0.58 -19.95 15.19
C ALA A 226 0.92 -20.06 14.90
N TYR A 227 1.64 -20.91 15.64
CA TYR A 227 3.07 -21.15 15.41
C TYR A 227 3.35 -21.63 13.98
N ARG A 228 2.56 -22.59 13.46
CA ARG A 228 2.71 -23.07 12.07
C ARG A 228 2.44 -21.96 11.05
N ARG A 229 1.40 -21.15 11.26
CA ARG A 229 1.03 -20.04 10.37
C ARG A 229 2.17 -19.01 10.30
N ILE A 230 2.67 -18.56 11.44
CA ILE A 230 3.73 -17.55 11.52
C ILE A 230 5.05 -18.10 10.96
N LYS A 231 5.39 -19.35 11.28
CA LYS A 231 6.59 -20.00 10.73
C LYS A 231 6.52 -20.13 9.21
N SER A 232 5.35 -20.45 8.66
CA SER A 232 5.13 -20.51 7.21
C SER A 232 5.29 -19.14 6.56
N PHE A 233 4.69 -18.11 7.17
CA PHE A 233 4.82 -16.71 6.77
C PHE A 233 6.30 -16.27 6.75
N MET A 234 7.04 -16.43 7.85
CA MET A 234 8.46 -16.06 7.91
C MET A 234 9.33 -16.87 6.94
N ARG A 235 8.99 -18.14 6.69
CA ARG A 235 9.69 -18.96 5.68
C ARG A 235 9.44 -18.42 4.27
N GLN A 236 8.22 -17.96 3.98
CA GLN A 236 7.92 -17.32 2.71
C GLN A 236 8.70 -16.01 2.58
N LEU A 237 8.66 -15.14 3.60
CA LEU A 237 9.45 -13.90 3.62
C LEU A 237 10.93 -14.17 3.31
N ARG A 238 11.59 -15.11 4.01
CA ARG A 238 13.01 -15.42 3.76
C ARG A 238 13.29 -16.02 2.39
N ARG A 239 12.35 -16.77 1.81
CA ARG A 239 12.49 -17.28 0.42
C ARG A 239 12.39 -16.14 -0.59
N ASP A 240 11.53 -15.17 -0.30
CA ASP A 240 11.30 -14.03 -1.18
C ASP A 240 12.35 -12.94 -1.02
N TRP A 241 12.91 -12.81 0.18
CA TRP A 241 13.90 -11.82 0.62
C TRP A 241 14.98 -12.46 1.52
N PRO A 242 15.94 -13.19 0.93
CA PRO A 242 16.95 -13.91 1.70
C PRO A 242 17.94 -13.00 2.44
N ASP A 243 18.10 -11.76 1.98
CA ASP A 243 19.07 -10.79 2.50
C ASP A 243 18.49 -9.92 3.63
N VAL A 244 17.22 -10.12 4.00
CA VAL A 244 16.52 -9.27 4.98
C VAL A 244 16.40 -10.02 6.31
N ASP A 245 16.90 -9.39 7.38
CA ASP A 245 16.82 -9.93 8.75
C ASP A 245 15.55 -9.41 9.44
N ASP A 246 14.44 -10.10 9.18
CA ASP A 246 13.13 -9.76 9.73
C ASP A 246 12.76 -10.57 10.98
N VAL A 247 12.05 -9.91 11.90
CA VAL A 247 11.37 -10.53 13.04
C VAL A 247 9.86 -10.55 12.83
N ALA A 248 9.19 -11.62 13.23
CA ALA A 248 7.73 -11.67 13.14
C ALA A 248 7.10 -10.64 14.08
N THR A 249 5.92 -10.13 13.75
CA THR A 249 5.13 -9.31 14.66
C THR A 249 3.67 -9.73 14.67
N ILE A 250 3.07 -9.73 15.86
CA ILE A 250 1.62 -9.72 16.03
C ILE A 250 1.25 -8.40 16.72
N SER A 251 0.44 -7.59 16.05
CA SER A 251 0.03 -6.28 16.53
C SER A 251 -1.48 -6.14 16.60
N TRP A 252 -1.98 -5.48 17.64
CA TRP A 252 -3.36 -5.03 17.70
C TRP A 252 -3.56 -3.84 16.75
N SER A 253 -4.67 -3.82 16.04
CA SER A 253 -5.10 -2.68 15.24
C SER A 253 -6.55 -2.37 15.61
N LYS A 254 -6.81 -1.13 16.06
CA LYS A 254 -8.16 -0.68 16.42
C LYS A 254 -9.09 -0.59 15.21
N ASP A 255 -8.54 -0.10 14.10
CA ASP A 255 -9.28 0.18 12.87
C ASP A 255 -8.60 -0.54 11.70
N LEU A 256 -8.75 -1.85 11.64
CA LEU A 256 -8.28 -2.60 10.48
C LEU A 256 -9.18 -2.28 9.31
N LYS A 257 -8.61 -1.69 8.27
CA LYS A 257 -9.31 -1.42 7.02
C LYS A 257 -8.59 -2.12 5.88
N ARG A 258 -9.36 -2.67 4.95
CA ARG A 258 -8.82 -3.19 3.70
C ARG A 258 -9.40 -2.44 2.51
N LYS A 259 -8.61 -2.35 1.44
CA LYS A 259 -9.07 -1.87 0.14
C LYS A 259 -8.48 -2.78 -0.92
N GLY A 260 -9.34 -3.44 -1.67
CA GLY A 260 -9.01 -4.16 -2.89
C GLY A 260 -9.04 -3.23 -4.11
N PRO A 261 -8.51 -3.69 -5.25
CA PRO A 261 -8.55 -2.93 -6.51
C PRO A 261 -9.97 -2.63 -6.97
N ASP A 262 -10.95 -3.42 -6.51
CA ASP A 262 -12.33 -3.31 -6.97
C ASP A 262 -13.20 -2.50 -6.00
N ASP A 263 -12.67 -2.19 -4.82
CA ASP A 263 -13.44 -1.52 -3.78
C ASP A 263 -13.52 -0.01 -4.08
N SER A 264 -14.73 0.55 -3.99
CA SER A 264 -14.98 1.99 -4.14
C SER A 264 -14.47 2.80 -2.94
N GLY A 265 -14.22 2.13 -1.81
CA GLY A 265 -13.70 2.72 -0.59
C GLY A 265 -13.03 1.69 0.30
N TRP A 266 -12.59 2.13 1.47
CA TRP A 266 -12.08 1.21 2.50
C TRP A 266 -13.23 0.39 3.08
N ILE A 267 -13.02 -0.91 3.19
CA ILE A 267 -13.86 -1.84 3.93
C ILE A 267 -13.33 -1.89 5.36
N ASP A 268 -14.20 -1.54 6.30
CA ASP A 268 -13.92 -1.66 7.73
C ASP A 268 -13.97 -3.13 8.16
N GLU A 269 -12.86 -3.64 8.69
CA GLU A 269 -12.75 -4.97 9.29
C GLU A 269 -12.80 -4.92 10.82
N GLY A 270 -12.95 -3.73 11.39
CA GLY A 270 -13.00 -3.48 12.82
C GLY A 270 -11.66 -3.71 13.50
N ALA A 271 -11.71 -3.97 14.81
CA ALA A 271 -10.51 -4.20 15.59
C ALA A 271 -10.03 -5.65 15.47
N GLY A 272 -8.72 -5.86 15.34
CA GLY A 272 -8.17 -7.20 15.13
C GLY A 272 -6.66 -7.32 15.30
N TRP A 273 -6.20 -8.56 15.30
CA TRP A 273 -4.77 -8.91 15.36
C TRP A 273 -4.21 -9.11 13.96
N THR A 274 -3.14 -8.38 13.66
CA THR A 274 -2.44 -8.44 12.37
C THR A 274 -1.13 -9.18 12.51
N LEU A 275 -0.80 -10.00 11.51
CA LEU A 275 0.51 -10.64 11.36
C LEU A 275 1.35 -9.81 10.39
N GLY A 276 2.57 -9.47 10.79
CA GLY A 276 3.51 -8.76 9.93
C GLY A 276 4.96 -9.15 10.24
N ALA A 277 5.88 -8.33 9.73
CA ALA A 277 7.29 -8.40 10.05
C ALA A 277 7.88 -7.00 10.22
N TRP A 278 8.90 -6.90 11.06
CA TRP A 278 9.76 -5.71 11.20
C TRP A 278 11.19 -6.09 10.85
N HIS A 279 11.94 -5.16 10.26
CA HIS A 279 13.37 -5.34 10.14
C HIS A 279 13.97 -5.36 11.56
N ARG A 280 14.82 -6.34 11.87
CA ARG A 280 15.35 -6.54 13.23
C ARG A 280 16.03 -5.30 13.78
N SER A 281 16.75 -4.55 12.93
CA SER A 281 17.44 -3.32 13.34
C SER A 281 16.50 -2.17 13.71
N GLU A 282 15.20 -2.25 13.42
CA GLU A 282 14.18 -1.25 13.80
C GLU A 282 13.58 -1.53 15.18
N VAL A 283 13.80 -2.74 15.72
CA VAL A 283 13.17 -3.22 16.93
C VAL A 283 14.20 -3.27 18.07
N PRO A 284 13.88 -2.75 19.27
CA PRO A 284 14.74 -2.94 20.44
C PRO A 284 14.95 -4.44 20.74
N PRO A 285 16.19 -4.91 20.94
CA PRO A 285 16.45 -6.34 21.16
C PRO A 285 15.78 -6.89 22.42
N ASP A 286 15.48 -6.02 23.39
CA ASP A 286 14.83 -6.35 24.65
C ASP A 286 13.30 -6.56 24.53
N VAL A 287 12.66 -6.15 23.41
CA VAL A 287 11.24 -6.45 23.15
C VAL A 287 11.02 -7.68 22.25
N ILE A 288 12.09 -8.20 21.64
CA ILE A 288 12.01 -9.40 20.79
C ILE A 288 11.89 -10.63 21.69
N ASP A 289 10.74 -11.29 21.67
CA ASP A 289 10.51 -12.55 22.38
C ASP A 289 10.92 -13.76 21.54
N LYS A 290 11.14 -14.90 22.20
CA LYS A 290 11.51 -16.17 21.56
C LYS A 290 10.54 -17.27 21.93
N VAL A 291 9.57 -17.54 21.04
CA VAL A 291 8.57 -18.60 21.24
C VAL A 291 8.96 -19.81 20.40
N ARG A 292 9.41 -20.90 21.04
CA ARG A 292 9.82 -22.15 20.36
C ARG A 292 10.84 -21.90 19.22
N GLY A 293 11.81 -21.04 19.51
CA GLY A 293 12.88 -20.65 18.57
C GLY A 293 12.47 -19.67 17.48
N LEU A 294 11.22 -19.18 17.46
CA LEU A 294 10.77 -18.10 16.59
C LEU A 294 10.97 -16.76 17.31
N ASP A 295 11.72 -15.85 16.71
CA ASP A 295 11.81 -14.46 17.15
C ASP A 295 10.54 -13.70 16.73
N ILE A 296 9.86 -13.12 17.71
CA ILE A 296 8.57 -12.47 17.52
C ILE A 296 8.39 -11.28 18.47
N VAL A 297 7.73 -10.24 17.98
CA VAL A 297 7.28 -9.08 18.76
C VAL A 297 5.76 -9.16 18.92
N PHE A 298 5.26 -8.86 20.10
CA PHE A 298 3.83 -8.71 20.37
C PHE A 298 3.57 -7.27 20.78
N ASN A 299 2.64 -6.58 20.13
CA ASN A 299 2.33 -5.17 20.42
C ASN A 299 0.83 -4.98 20.62
N ALA A 300 0.44 -4.26 21.68
CA ALA A 300 -0.92 -3.83 21.92
C ALA A 300 -0.92 -2.45 22.59
N ASP A 301 -2.03 -1.72 22.46
CA ASP A 301 -2.21 -0.43 23.16
C ASP A 301 -2.12 -0.60 24.69
N ASP A 302 -2.65 -1.72 25.19
CA ASP A 302 -2.48 -2.18 26.58
C ASP A 302 -1.79 -3.56 26.58
N PRO A 303 -0.47 -3.64 26.81
CA PRO A 303 0.26 -4.91 26.83
C PRO A 303 -0.17 -5.84 27.97
N SER A 304 -0.84 -5.34 29.01
CA SER A 304 -1.31 -6.17 30.12
C SER A 304 -2.37 -7.18 29.66
N THR A 305 -3.13 -6.85 28.60
CA THR A 305 -4.14 -7.73 27.99
C THR A 305 -3.54 -9.01 27.39
N LEU A 306 -2.26 -8.98 27.03
CA LEU A 306 -1.54 -10.11 26.43
C LEU A 306 -0.94 -11.06 27.45
N LYS A 307 -0.74 -10.61 28.69
CA LYS A 307 0.00 -11.37 29.71
C LYS A 307 -0.71 -12.70 30.03
N GLY A 308 0.02 -13.81 29.85
CA GLY A 308 -0.46 -15.18 30.11
C GLY A 308 -1.31 -15.77 28.99
N LYS A 309 -1.63 -15.00 27.96
CA LYS A 309 -2.53 -15.40 26.88
C LYS A 309 -1.83 -16.26 25.83
N THR A 310 -2.65 -16.91 25.01
CA THR A 310 -2.20 -17.72 23.88
C THR A 310 -2.84 -17.21 22.59
N PHE A 311 -2.04 -16.88 21.59
CA PHE A 311 -2.56 -16.64 20.25
C PHE A 311 -2.89 -17.95 19.55
N ASP A 312 -4.05 -18.00 18.93
CA ASP A 312 -4.53 -19.12 18.13
C ASP A 312 -5.03 -18.66 16.75
N ILE A 313 -5.39 -19.60 15.89
CA ILE A 313 -5.97 -19.34 14.57
C ILE A 313 -7.40 -19.86 14.55
N GLU A 314 -8.33 -19.00 14.19
CA GLU A 314 -9.73 -19.34 13.97
C GLU A 314 -10.13 -18.92 12.55
N GLY A 315 -10.47 -19.91 11.72
CA GLY A 315 -10.55 -19.69 10.27
C GLY A 315 -9.22 -19.18 9.71
N ASN A 316 -9.21 -17.93 9.24
CA ASN A 316 -8.01 -17.25 8.73
C ASN A 316 -7.53 -16.10 9.63
N GLN A 317 -8.11 -15.94 10.82
CA GLN A 317 -7.82 -14.82 11.72
C GLN A 317 -7.01 -15.25 12.95
N LEU A 318 -6.16 -14.33 13.43
CA LEU A 318 -5.49 -14.45 14.71
C LEU A 318 -6.46 -14.07 15.82
N VAL A 319 -6.60 -14.95 16.82
CA VAL A 319 -7.45 -14.73 17.98
C VAL A 319 -6.65 -14.91 19.26
N LEU A 320 -7.00 -14.14 20.29
CA LEU A 320 -6.36 -14.21 21.61
C LEU A 320 -7.19 -15.09 22.54
N ARG A 321 -6.58 -16.12 23.14
CA ARG A 321 -7.22 -17.07 24.05
C ARG A 321 -6.59 -17.00 25.45
N ASN A 322 -7.36 -17.41 26.46
CA ASN A 322 -6.88 -17.57 27.83
C ASN A 322 -5.97 -18.79 27.97
#